data_AF-Q6ICW4-F1
#
_entry.id   AF-Q6ICW4-F1
#
_cell.length_a   1.000
_cell.length_b   1.000
_cell.length_c   1.000
_cell.angle_alpha   90.00
_cell.angle_beta   90.00
_cell.angle_gamma   90.00
#
_symmetry.space_group_name_H-M   'P 1'
#
loop_
_entity.id
_entity.type
_entity.pdbx_description
1 polymer ?
#
loop_
_entity_poly.entity_id
_entity_poly.type
_entity_poly.pdbx_seq_one_letter_code
_entity_poly.pdbx_strand_id
1 'polypeptide(L)'
;MASLFTPSPTTTSSSGDTIYVAAVPLKAAAGPPQLIMSMAYSLNISNLQHFMVLIKPSSPIRQEVLVFDFQPRNPESIEAAISLLSGNLIPGSDSQTSNV
;
A
#
# COMPACT_ATOMS: atom_id res chain seq x y z
N MET A 1 16.43 3.22 -12.96
CA MET A 1 15.27 3.35 -13.87
C MET A 1 14.02 3.29 -13.01
N ALA A 2 13.14 4.30 -13.07
CA ALA A 2 11.83 4.21 -12.42
C ALA A 2 10.94 3.31 -13.30
N SER A 3 10.57 2.15 -12.78
CA SER A 3 9.57 1.31 -13.44
C SER A 3 8.22 1.99 -13.28
N LEU A 4 7.62 2.42 -14.39
CA LEU A 4 6.29 3.00 -14.40
C LEU A 4 5.29 1.85 -14.18
N PHE A 5 4.75 1.76 -12.96
CA PHE A 5 3.75 0.75 -12.63
C PHE A 5 2.48 1.06 -13.41
N THR A 6 2.12 0.19 -14.35
CA THR A 6 0.87 0.31 -15.10
C THR A 6 -0.14 -0.62 -14.40
N PRO A 7 -1.12 -0.08 -13.64
CA PRO A 7 -2.07 -0.92 -12.93
C PRO A 7 -2.87 -1.76 -13.94
N SER A 8 -2.89 -3.08 -13.75
CA SER A 8 -3.68 -3.98 -14.58
C SER A 8 -5.11 -4.01 -14.06
N PRO A 9 -6.12 -3.60 -14.85
CA PRO A 9 -7.50 -3.60 -14.39
C PRO A 9 -7.99 -5.04 -14.23
N THR A 10 -8.40 -5.42 -13.03
CA THR A 10 -9.21 -6.63 -12.83
C THR A 10 -10.67 -6.21 -12.95
N THR A 11 -11.23 -6.33 -14.14
CA THR A 11 -12.66 -6.06 -14.38
C THR A 11 -13.48 -7.23 -13.87
N THR A 12 -13.97 -7.15 -12.64
CA THR A 12 -15.14 -7.92 -12.21
C THR A 12 -16.35 -7.38 -12.98
N SER A 13 -16.79 -8.15 -13.97
CA SER A 13 -17.88 -7.79 -14.88
C SER A 13 -19.22 -7.62 -14.16
N SER A 14 -19.83 -6.44 -14.31
CA SER A 14 -21.29 -6.15 -14.34
C SER A 14 -21.58 -4.81 -13.65
N SER A 15 -21.74 -3.73 -14.42
CA SER A 15 -22.30 -2.42 -13.99
C SER A 15 -21.82 -1.89 -12.62
N GLY A 16 -20.55 -2.06 -12.30
CA GLY A 16 -19.99 -1.76 -10.98
C GLY A 16 -18.70 -0.94 -11.06
N ASP A 17 -18.27 -0.44 -9.91
CA ASP A 17 -17.06 0.37 -9.79
C ASP A 17 -15.82 -0.41 -10.24
N THR A 18 -14.89 0.28 -10.92
CA THR A 18 -13.64 -0.33 -11.39
C THR A 18 -12.60 -0.31 -10.27
N ILE A 19 -12.05 -1.48 -9.95
CA ILE A 19 -11.04 -1.63 -8.90
C ILE A 19 -9.66 -1.80 -9.55
N TYR A 20 -8.71 -0.98 -9.12
CA TYR A 20 -7.31 -1.07 -9.49
C TYR A 20 -6.49 -1.37 -8.24
N VAL A 21 -5.53 -2.29 -8.36
CA VAL A 21 -4.55 -2.56 -7.30
C VAL A 21 -3.19 -2.10 -7.80
N ALA A 22 -2.66 -1.05 -7.18
CA ALA A 22 -1.30 -0.58 -7.43
C ALA A 22 -0.36 -1.25 -6.43
N ALA A 23 0.78 -1.76 -6.92
CA ALA A 23 1.85 -2.24 -6.07
C ALA A 23 3.05 -1.28 -6.17
N VAL A 24 3.52 -0.78 -5.04
CA VAL A 24 4.60 0.21 -4.95
C VAL A 24 5.71 -0.37 -4.09
N PRO A 25 7.00 -0.25 -4.47
CA PRO A 25 8.09 -0.70 -3.62
C PRO A 25 8.02 -0.01 -2.25
N LEU A 26 8.09 -0.78 -1.16
CA LEU A 26 8.08 -0.21 0.19
C LEU A 26 9.33 0.66 0.39
N LYS A 27 9.11 1.95 0.60
CA LYS A 27 10.15 2.90 0.99
C LYS A 27 10.28 2.85 2.50
N ALA A 28 11.48 2.56 2.97
CA ALA A 28 11.78 2.65 4.38
C ALA A 28 11.86 4.11 4.78
N ALA A 29 11.32 4.38 5.96
CA ALA A 29 11.31 5.68 6.57
C ALA A 29 12.74 5.98 7.14
N ALA A 30 13.12 7.25 7.25
CA ALA A 30 14.55 7.62 7.34
C ALA A 30 15.16 7.24 8.71
N GLY A 31 16.30 6.55 8.72
CA GLY A 31 17.00 6.16 9.95
C GLY A 31 17.17 4.64 10.10
N PRO A 32 17.20 4.10 11.33
CA PRO A 32 17.41 2.66 11.57
C PRO A 32 16.51 1.70 10.76
N PRO A 33 15.20 2.00 10.52
CA PRO A 33 14.34 1.17 9.67
C PRO A 33 14.85 1.03 8.22
N GLN A 34 15.56 2.04 7.70
CA GLN A 34 16.13 2.03 6.35
C GLN A 34 17.19 0.95 6.18
N LEU A 35 18.04 0.75 7.19
CA LEU A 35 19.06 -0.30 7.16
C LEU A 35 18.39 -1.69 7.11
N ILE A 36 17.38 -1.91 7.96
CA ILE A 36 16.64 -3.18 8.06
C ILE A 36 15.94 -3.51 6.74
N MET A 37 15.24 -2.54 6.15
CA MET A 37 14.60 -2.71 4.84
C MET A 37 15.62 -2.93 3.71
N SER A 38 16.77 -2.25 3.73
CA SER A 38 17.82 -2.48 2.74
C SER A 38 18.42 -3.88 2.84
N MET A 39 18.56 -4.42 4.05
CA MET A 39 18.99 -5.81 4.28
C MET A 39 17.94 -6.79 3.76
N ALA A 40 16.66 -6.57 4.04
CA ALA A 40 15.59 -7.43 3.54
C ALA A 40 15.50 -7.47 2.01
N TYR A 41 15.64 -6.30 1.37
CA TYR A 41 15.69 -6.19 -0.08
C TYR A 41 16.92 -6.95 -0.65
N SER A 42 18.07 -6.85 0.02
CA SER A 42 19.31 -7.54 -0.36
C SER A 42 19.23 -9.06 -0.18
N LEU A 43 18.47 -9.52 0.81
CA LEU A 43 18.25 -10.93 1.12
C LEU A 43 17.10 -11.55 0.31
N ASN A 44 16.49 -10.78 -0.62
CA ASN A 44 15.34 -11.18 -1.43
C ASN A 44 14.17 -11.72 -0.60
N ILE A 45 14.02 -11.23 0.63
CA ILE A 45 12.93 -11.60 1.52
C ILE A 45 11.67 -10.94 0.96
N SER A 46 10.85 -11.75 0.28
CA SER A 46 9.56 -11.47 -0.36
C SER A 46 9.39 -10.03 -0.86
N ASN A 47 9.47 -9.80 -2.18
CA ASN A 47 9.22 -8.54 -2.89
C ASN A 47 8.30 -7.57 -2.11
N LEU A 48 8.91 -6.76 -1.22
CA LEU A 48 8.24 -5.96 -0.20
C LEU A 48 7.52 -4.83 -0.92
N GLN A 49 6.31 -5.13 -1.36
CA GLN A 49 5.45 -4.23 -2.11
C GLN A 49 4.31 -3.79 -1.20
N HIS A 50 4.10 -2.48 -1.22
CA HIS A 50 2.95 -1.83 -0.66
C HIS A 50 1.80 -1.89 -1.66
N PHE A 51 0.61 -2.28 -1.22
CA PHE A 51 -0.57 -2.34 -2.08
C PHE A 51 -1.52 -1.19 -1.77
N MET A 52 -1.94 -0.47 -2.80
CA MET A 52 -2.98 0.54 -2.73
C MET A 52 -4.15 0.10 -3.61
N VAL A 53 -5.36 0.21 -3.10
CA VAL A 53 -6.58 -0.10 -3.85
C VAL A 53 -7.24 1.19 -4.27
N LEU A 54 -7.40 1.39 -5.57
CA LEU A 54 -8.11 2.53 -6.14
C LEU A 54 -9.45 2.04 -6.68
N ILE A 55 -10.53 2.66 -6.24
CA ILE A 55 -11.87 2.39 -6.73
C ILE A 55 -12.31 3.60 -7.53
N LYS A 56 -12.51 3.39 -8.83
CA LYS A 56 -13.11 4.36 -9.74
C LYS A 56 -14.61 4.07 -9.82
N PRO A 57 -15.46 4.97 -9.29
CA PRO A 57 -16.90 4.79 -9.38
C PRO A 57 -17.36 4.70 -10.84
N SER A 58 -18.35 3.85 -11.08
CA SER A 58 -18.99 3.68 -12.39
C SER A 58 -19.94 4.84 -12.74
N SER A 59 -20.37 5.61 -11.73
CA SER A 59 -21.28 6.74 -11.90
C SER A 59 -20.58 7.95 -12.54
N PRO A 60 -21.11 8.51 -13.66
CA PRO A 60 -20.52 9.68 -14.31
C PRO A 60 -20.64 10.97 -13.47
N ILE A 61 -21.45 10.97 -12.41
CA ILE A 61 -21.63 12.11 -11.50
C ILE A 61 -20.48 12.16 -10.47
N ARG A 62 -19.89 11.02 -10.12
CA ARG A 62 -18.78 10.95 -9.17
C ARG A 62 -17.46 10.84 -9.92
N GLN A 63 -16.77 11.97 -10.03
CA GLN A 63 -15.44 12.04 -10.66
C GLN A 63 -14.29 11.72 -9.69
N GLU A 64 -14.59 11.56 -8.41
CA GLU A 64 -13.63 11.23 -7.37
C GLU A 64 -13.20 9.75 -7.47
N VAL A 65 -11.92 9.49 -7.22
CA VAL A 65 -11.38 8.13 -7.09
C VAL A 65 -11.15 7.88 -5.60
N LEU A 66 -11.72 6.79 -5.09
CA LEU A 66 -11.48 6.37 -3.71
C LEU A 66 -10.15 5.64 -3.67
N VAL A 67 -9.25 6.05 -2.78
CA VAL A 67 -7.94 5.42 -2.60
C VAL A 67 -7.84 4.88 -1.20
N PHE A 68 -7.67 3.56 -1.09
CA PHE A 68 -7.42 2.85 0.15
C PHE A 68 -5.95 2.47 0.18
N ASP A 69 -5.26 3.00 1.18
CA ASP A 69 -3.84 2.80 1.42
C ASP A 69 -3.68 2.27 2.85
N PHE A 70 -2.98 1.14 3.00
CA PHE A 70 -2.65 0.60 4.31
C PHE A 70 -1.44 1.33 4.91
N GLN A 71 -1.69 2.32 5.76
CA GLN A 71 -0.63 3.05 6.45
C GLN A 71 -0.41 2.48 7.87
N PRO A 72 0.78 1.94 8.19
CA PRO A 72 1.13 1.52 9.53
C PRO A 72 0.94 2.64 10.55
N ARG A 73 0.52 2.30 11.77
CA ARG A 73 0.32 3.27 12.87
C ARG A 73 1.58 4.09 13.17
N ASN A 74 2.76 3.45 13.08
CA ASN A 74 4.05 4.12 13.21
C ASN A 74 5.03 3.58 12.15
N PRO A 75 5.12 4.23 10.98
CA PRO A 75 5.94 3.75 9.86
C PRO A 75 7.45 3.83 10.13
N GLU A 76 7.87 4.66 11.08
CA GLU A 76 9.27 4.84 11.48
C GLU A 76 9.71 3.87 12.61
N SER A 77 8.79 3.05 13.12
CA SER A 77 9.13 2.12 14.19
C SER A 77 9.96 0.93 13.69
N ILE A 78 10.96 0.55 14.48
CA ILE A 78 11.72 -0.67 14.27
C ILE A 78 10.81 -1.90 14.36
N GLU A 79 9.79 -1.87 15.22
CA GLU A 79 8.80 -2.93 15.37
C GLU A 79 8.01 -3.17 14.07
N ALA A 80 7.57 -2.11 13.39
CA ALA A 80 6.88 -2.26 12.10
C ALA A 80 7.80 -2.91 11.05
N ALA A 81 9.08 -2.53 11.01
CA ALA A 81 10.06 -3.14 10.11
C ALA A 81 10.28 -4.63 10.45
N ILE A 82 10.47 -4.98 11.73
CA ILE A 82 10.64 -6.38 12.14
C ILE A 82 9.39 -7.22 11.84
N SER A 83 8.19 -6.69 12.12
CA SER A 83 6.93 -7.37 11.83
C SER A 83 6.76 -7.64 10.33
N LEU A 84 7.09 -6.66 9.49
CA LEU A 84 7.10 -6.82 8.03
C LEU A 84 8.03 -7.97 7.59
N LEU A 85 9.26 -8.00 8.10
CA LEU A 85 10.25 -9.03 7.73
C LEU A 85 9.93 -10.42 8.26
N SER A 86 9.24 -10.49 9.39
CA SER A 86 8.80 -11.75 9.99
C SER A 86 7.48 -12.26 9.44
N GLY A 87 6.84 -11.53 8.51
CA GLY A 87 5.52 -11.88 7.97
C GLY A 87 4.38 -11.73 8.98
N ASN A 88 4.62 -10.99 10.07
CA ASN A 88 3.63 -10.72 11.10
C ASN A 88 2.71 -9.54 10.71
N LEU A 89 1.54 -9.51 11.32
CA LEU A 89 0.58 -8.41 11.13
C LEU A 89 1.17 -7.09 11.67
N ILE A 90 1.00 -6.02 10.89
CA ILE A 90 1.42 -4.66 11.25
C ILE A 90 0.16 -3.88 11.64
N PRO A 91 0.11 -3.19 12.79
CA PRO A 91 -1.03 -2.35 13.15
C PRO A 91 -1.18 -1.16 12.19
N GLY A 92 -2.40 -0.94 11.68
CA GLY A 92 -2.76 0.23 10.85
C GLY A 92 -3.17 1.45 11.67
N SER A 93 -3.28 2.60 11.03
CA SER A 93 -3.92 3.79 11.62
C SER A 93 -5.41 3.85 11.27
N ASP A 94 -6.29 3.94 12.27
CA ASP A 94 -7.73 4.12 12.08
C ASP A 94 -8.03 5.60 11.78
N SER A 95 -7.69 6.07 10.58
CA SER A 95 -8.06 7.42 10.15
C SER A 95 -9.42 7.42 9.45
N GLN A 96 -10.48 7.11 10.19
CA GLN A 96 -11.86 7.40 9.76
C GLN A 96 -12.50 8.36 10.76
N THR A 97 -12.15 9.64 10.68
CA THR A 97 -12.96 10.73 11.27
C THR A 97 -13.61 11.52 10.15
N SER A 98 -14.73 10.99 9.63
CA SER A 98 -15.77 11.84 9.05
C SER A 98 -16.69 12.22 10.21
N ASN A 99 -16.47 13.38 10.81
CA ASN A 99 -17.56 14.06 11.49
C ASN A 99 -18.41 14.70 10.39
N VAL A 100 -19.66 14.25 10.30
CA VAL A 100 -20.75 14.90 9.56
C VAL A 100 -21.13 16.19 10.28
#